data_AF-A0A7D5J7T6-F1
#
_entry.id   AF-A0A7D5J7T6-F1
#
_cell.length_a   1.000
_cell.length_b   1.000
_cell.length_c   1.000
_cell.angle_alpha   90.00
_cell.angle_beta   90.00
_cell.angle_gamma   90.00
#
_symmetry.space_group_name_H-M   'P 1'
#
loop_
_entity.id
_entity.type
_entity.pdbx_description
1 polymer ?
#
loop_
_entity_poly.entity_id
_entity_poly.type
_entity_poly.pdbx_seq_one_letter_code
_entity_poly.pdbx_strand_id
1 'polypeptide(L)'
;MRIKEIINRMKVNSFKQLNIIKIKIISRFLEYIKIKIIVLYSKITLEFKTSYKYGYIIPFIFKKLGNDMTTDAEPLVSFSFNILILSLIILTCFINITGYFLSIYLITKYKVEDKYPKFLKMIKYFDKSSIFFVIIEIILCLFCLCVFFFLV
;
A
#
# COMPACT_ATOMS: atom_id res chain seq x y z
N MET A 1 41.04 -52.28 -17.01
CA MET A 1 40.55 -50.99 -17.57
C MET A 1 39.03 -50.85 -17.48
N ARG A 2 38.24 -51.85 -17.91
CA ARG A 2 36.75 -51.79 -17.96
C ARG A 2 36.01 -51.54 -16.62
N ILE A 3 36.53 -52.02 -15.49
CA ILE A 3 35.85 -51.86 -14.18
C ILE A 3 35.81 -50.40 -13.71
N LYS A 4 36.86 -49.60 -13.99
CA LYS A 4 36.90 -48.17 -13.62
C LYS A 4 35.86 -47.35 -14.39
N GLU A 5 35.61 -47.68 -15.65
CA GLU A 5 34.59 -47.01 -16.47
C GLU A 5 33.17 -47.30 -15.98
N ILE A 6 32.91 -48.53 -15.56
CA ILE A 6 31.60 -48.93 -15.00
C ILE A 6 31.32 -48.18 -13.69
N ILE A 7 32.32 -48.09 -12.80
CA ILE A 7 32.21 -47.34 -11.54
C ILE A 7 31.96 -45.84 -11.79
N ASN A 8 32.65 -45.24 -12.75
CA ASN A 8 32.42 -43.84 -13.11
C ASN A 8 31.02 -43.61 -13.69
N ARG A 9 30.50 -44.51 -14.54
CA ARG A 9 29.13 -44.40 -15.05
C ARG A 9 28.07 -44.53 -13.95
N MET A 10 28.29 -45.42 -12.98
CA MET A 10 27.37 -45.56 -11.83
C MET A 10 27.37 -44.30 -10.94
N LYS A 11 28.55 -43.70 -10.69
CA LYS A 11 28.64 -42.44 -9.94
C LYS A 11 27.95 -41.28 -10.69
N VAL A 12 28.18 -41.14 -12.00
CA VAL A 12 27.54 -40.07 -12.78
C VAL A 12 26.01 -40.18 -12.78
N ASN A 13 25.48 -41.41 -12.83
CA ASN A 13 24.03 -41.63 -12.79
C ASN A 13 23.41 -41.35 -11.41
N SER A 14 24.10 -41.68 -10.32
CA SER A 14 23.60 -41.35 -8.97
C SER A 14 23.62 -39.84 -8.69
N PHE A 15 24.63 -39.11 -9.19
CA PHE A 15 24.67 -37.65 -9.11
C PHE A 15 23.54 -36.97 -9.91
N LYS A 16 23.21 -37.49 -11.10
CA LYS A 16 22.08 -36.99 -11.90
C LYS A 16 20.74 -37.18 -11.18
N GLN A 17 20.53 -38.35 -10.56
CA GLN A 17 19.30 -38.60 -9.80
C GLN A 17 19.15 -37.67 -8.58
N LEU A 18 20.24 -37.40 -7.86
CA LEU A 18 20.24 -36.45 -6.73
C LEU A 18 19.85 -35.02 -7.15
N ASN A 19 20.29 -34.56 -8.33
CA ASN A 19 19.92 -33.23 -8.83
C ASN A 19 18.45 -33.14 -9.24
N ILE A 20 17.89 -34.20 -9.83
CA ILE A 20 16.46 -34.26 -10.20
C ILE A 20 15.58 -34.19 -8.95
N ILE A 21 15.97 -34.90 -7.87
CA ILE A 21 15.22 -34.88 -6.60
C ILE A 21 15.25 -33.48 -5.98
N LYS A 22 16.40 -32.80 -5.97
CA LYS A 22 16.51 -31.41 -5.45
C LYS A 22 15.61 -30.45 -6.21
N ILE A 23 15.57 -30.51 -7.55
CA ILE A 23 14.72 -29.66 -8.38
C ILE A 23 13.23 -29.91 -8.09
N LYS A 24 12.85 -31.18 -7.85
CA LYS A 24 11.46 -31.54 -7.51
C LYS A 24 11.03 -31.04 -6.13
N ILE A 25 11.96 -30.93 -5.18
CA ILE A 25 11.69 -30.35 -3.85
C ILE A 25 11.52 -28.83 -3.95
N ILE A 26 12.39 -28.15 -4.70
CA ILE A 26 12.34 -26.69 -4.89
C ILE A 26 11.03 -26.28 -5.59
N SER A 27 10.63 -26.99 -6.64
CA SER A 27 9.37 -26.70 -7.36
C SER A 27 8.14 -26.82 -6.47
N ARG A 28 8.06 -27.85 -5.61
CA ARG A 28 6.97 -28.00 -4.62
C ARG A 28 6.96 -26.87 -3.58
N PHE A 29 8.13 -26.40 -3.16
CA PHE A 29 8.24 -25.29 -2.22
C PHE A 29 7.74 -23.97 -2.84
N LEU A 30 8.05 -23.73 -4.12
CA LEU A 30 7.58 -22.56 -4.86
C LEU A 30 6.05 -22.56 -5.04
N GLU A 31 5.45 -23.72 -5.32
CA GLU A 31 3.99 -23.85 -5.37
C GLU A 31 3.33 -23.55 -4.02
N TYR A 32 3.91 -24.04 -2.93
CA TYR A 32 3.41 -23.75 -1.58
C TYR A 32 3.45 -22.25 -1.26
N ILE A 33 4.53 -21.55 -1.62
CA ILE A 33 4.64 -20.09 -1.46
C ILE A 33 3.57 -19.38 -2.29
N LYS A 34 3.35 -19.76 -3.55
CA LYS A 34 2.31 -19.17 -4.41
C LYS A 34 0.93 -19.29 -3.79
N ILE A 35 0.57 -20.47 -3.28
CA ILE A 35 -0.73 -20.70 -2.64
C ILE A 35 -0.88 -19.81 -1.40
N LYS A 36 0.15 -19.70 -0.57
CA LYS A 36 0.12 -18.88 0.64
C LYS A 36 -0.01 -17.38 0.33
N ILE A 37 0.63 -16.92 -0.74
CA ILE A 37 0.50 -15.55 -1.26
C ILE A 37 -0.94 -15.29 -1.73
N ILE A 38 -1.52 -16.18 -2.54
CA ILE A 38 -2.90 -16.04 -3.03
C ILE A 38 -3.89 -15.98 -1.86
N VAL A 39 -3.73 -16.84 -0.85
CA VAL A 39 -4.58 -16.82 0.35
C VAL A 39 -4.43 -15.51 1.11
N LEU A 40 -3.21 -14.99 1.26
CA LEU A 40 -2.96 -13.70 1.91
C LEU A 40 -3.61 -12.54 1.15
N TYR A 41 -3.45 -12.49 -0.18
CA TYR A 41 -4.13 -11.49 -1.02
C TYR A 41 -5.64 -11.59 -0.87
N SER A 42 -6.20 -12.80 -0.92
CA SER A 42 -7.64 -13.01 -0.79
C SER A 42 -8.16 -12.48 0.54
N LYS A 43 -7.44 -12.71 1.65
CA LYS A 43 -7.80 -12.24 2.99
C LYS A 43 -7.74 -10.72 3.09
N ILE A 44 -6.70 -10.09 2.52
CA ILE A 44 -6.58 -8.63 2.44
C ILE A 44 -7.76 -8.06 1.63
N THR A 45 -8.07 -8.60 0.45
CA THR A 45 -9.24 -8.16 -0.34
C THR A 45 -10.57 -8.41 0.36
N LEU A 46 -10.67 -9.45 1.20
CA LEU A 46 -11.89 -9.77 1.93
C LEU A 46 -12.11 -8.80 3.11
N GLU A 47 -11.04 -8.39 3.79
CA GLU A 47 -11.05 -7.30 4.77
C GLU A 47 -11.42 -5.96 4.12
N PHE A 48 -10.98 -5.71 2.88
CA PHE A 48 -11.42 -4.54 2.09
C PHE A 48 -12.86 -4.62 1.58
N LYS A 49 -13.47 -5.82 1.52
CA LYS A 49 -14.86 -6.01 1.05
C LYS A 49 -15.90 -5.73 2.13
N THR A 50 -15.50 -5.70 3.39
CA THR A 50 -16.39 -5.33 4.50
C THR A 50 -16.29 -3.84 4.80
N SER A 51 -17.22 -3.08 4.23
CA SER A 51 -17.45 -1.66 4.51
C SER A 51 -16.34 -0.75 3.98
N TYR A 52 -16.62 -0.07 2.87
CA TYR A 52 -15.97 1.17 2.46
C TYR A 52 -16.21 2.25 3.53
N LYS A 53 -15.60 2.08 4.70
CA LYS A 53 -15.58 3.01 5.84
C LYS A 53 -14.30 3.82 5.89
N TYR A 54 -13.47 3.72 4.86
CA TYR A 54 -12.40 4.65 4.68
C TYR A 54 -12.94 5.86 3.93
N GLY A 55 -13.00 7.00 4.62
CA GLY A 55 -13.41 8.31 4.11
C GLY A 55 -12.40 8.89 3.11
N TYR A 56 -11.97 8.10 2.13
CA TYR A 56 -11.14 8.61 1.06
C TYR A 56 -12.09 9.17 0.00
N ILE A 57 -12.30 10.48 0.08
CA ILE A 57 -12.78 11.31 -1.02
C ILE A 57 -11.89 11.12 -2.27
N ILE A 58 -10.63 10.70 -2.05
CA ILE A 58 -9.58 10.55 -3.06
C ILE A 58 -9.94 9.57 -4.20
N PRO A 59 -10.26 8.26 -3.98
CA PRO A 59 -10.71 7.36 -5.05
C PRO A 59 -11.96 7.84 -5.80
N PHE A 60 -12.87 8.55 -5.13
CA PHE A 60 -14.09 9.08 -5.76
C PHE A 60 -13.76 10.24 -6.70
N ILE A 61 -12.91 11.18 -6.27
CA ILE A 61 -12.41 12.27 -7.11
C ILE A 61 -11.65 11.68 -8.30
N PHE A 62 -10.74 10.73 -8.09
CA PHE A 62 -9.96 10.14 -9.18
C PHE A 62 -10.79 9.34 -10.18
N LYS A 63 -11.80 8.60 -9.72
CA LYS A 63 -12.71 7.89 -10.61
C LYS A 63 -13.50 8.86 -11.50
N LYS A 64 -13.89 10.01 -10.96
CA LYS A 64 -14.65 11.01 -11.71
C LYS A 64 -13.77 11.83 -12.66
N LEU A 65 -12.58 12.24 -12.22
CA LEU A 65 -11.65 13.00 -13.07
C LEU A 65 -10.98 12.15 -14.16
N GLY A 66 -10.70 10.87 -13.89
CA GLY A 66 -10.00 10.00 -14.84
C GLY A 66 -10.88 9.49 -15.99
N ASN A 67 -12.20 9.52 -15.86
CA ASN A 67 -13.13 8.96 -16.84
C ASN A 67 -13.37 9.87 -18.06
N ASP A 68 -13.12 11.18 -17.91
CA ASP A 68 -13.35 12.18 -18.97
C ASP A 68 -12.09 12.48 -19.81
N MET A 69 -10.97 11.84 -19.48
CA MET A 69 -9.71 11.97 -20.23
C MET A 69 -9.74 11.06 -21.45
N THR A 70 -10.18 11.58 -22.59
CA THR A 70 -10.01 10.91 -23.88
C THR A 70 -8.52 10.65 -24.13
N THR A 71 -8.18 9.47 -24.65
CA THR A 71 -6.79 9.05 -24.96
C THR A 71 -6.02 9.98 -25.90
N ASP A 72 -6.71 10.92 -26.55
CA ASP A 72 -6.16 11.92 -27.47
C ASP A 72 -6.01 13.33 -26.84
N ALA A 73 -6.13 13.44 -25.51
CA ALA A 73 -5.94 14.71 -24.83
C ALA A 73 -4.51 15.25 -25.05
N GLU A 74 -4.39 16.55 -25.33
CA GLU A 74 -3.10 17.20 -25.53
C GLU A 74 -2.16 16.93 -24.34
N PRO A 75 -0.85 16.67 -24.59
CA PRO A 75 0.11 16.37 -23.53
C PRO A 75 0.13 17.40 -22.40
N LEU A 76 -0.10 18.68 -22.73
CA LEU A 76 -0.18 19.78 -21.78
C LEU A 76 -1.38 19.66 -20.82
N VAL A 77 -2.52 19.21 -21.33
CA VAL A 77 -3.75 19.02 -20.54
C VAL A 77 -3.55 17.86 -19.57
N SER A 78 -3.05 16.73 -20.05
CA SER A 78 -2.72 15.56 -19.23
C SER A 78 -1.72 15.91 -18.11
N PHE A 79 -0.66 16.65 -18.45
CA PHE A 79 0.32 17.14 -17.47
C PHE A 79 -0.30 18.04 -16.39
N SER A 80 -1.14 19.00 -16.80
CA SER A 80 -1.80 19.93 -15.88
C SER A 80 -2.73 19.22 -14.91
N PHE A 81 -3.47 18.20 -15.37
CA PHE A 81 -4.32 17.41 -14.50
C PHE A 81 -3.53 16.53 -13.53
N ASN A 82 -2.39 15.97 -13.95
CA ASN A 82 -1.53 15.20 -13.06
C ASN A 82 -0.95 16.07 -11.93
N ILE A 83 -0.55 17.31 -12.25
CA ILE A 83 -0.15 18.31 -11.24
C ILE A 83 -1.31 18.61 -10.29
N LEU A 84 -2.51 18.85 -10.81
CA LEU A 84 -3.70 19.14 -10.00
C LEU A 84 -4.03 17.98 -9.05
N ILE A 85 -3.95 16.74 -9.54
CA ILE A 85 -4.12 15.53 -8.73
C ILE A 85 -3.08 15.47 -7.62
N LEU A 86 -1.81 15.71 -7.94
CA LEU A 86 -0.72 15.71 -6.96
C LEU A 86 -0.91 16.79 -5.89
N SER A 87 -1.33 18.00 -6.29
CA SER A 87 -1.66 19.09 -5.36
C SER A 87 -2.83 18.74 -4.43
N LEU A 88 -3.87 18.06 -4.95
CA LEU A 88 -5.00 17.61 -4.12
C LEU A 88 -4.59 16.56 -3.08
N ILE A 89 -3.67 15.65 -3.44
CA ILE A 89 -3.11 14.68 -2.49
C ILE A 89 -2.36 15.40 -1.38
N ILE A 90 -1.47 16.33 -1.72
CA ILE A 90 -0.68 17.12 -0.75
C ILE A 90 -1.63 17.88 0.19
N LEU A 91 -2.64 18.56 -0.37
CA LEU A 91 -3.62 19.31 0.41
C LEU A 91 -4.37 18.41 1.40
N THR A 92 -4.78 17.22 0.95
CA THR A 92 -5.50 16.26 1.81
C THR A 92 -4.62 15.76 2.95
N CYS A 93 -3.36 15.42 2.67
CA CYS A 93 -2.39 15.04 3.71
C CYS A 93 -2.17 16.17 4.71
N PHE A 94 -2.06 17.41 4.23
CA PHE A 94 -1.90 18.58 5.10
C PHE A 94 -3.11 18.78 6.03
N ILE A 95 -4.34 18.67 5.49
CA ILE A 95 -5.57 18.76 6.29
C ILE A 95 -5.63 17.64 7.34
N ASN A 96 -5.24 16.42 6.99
CA ASN A 96 -5.25 15.31 7.96
C ASN A 96 -4.24 15.54 9.09
N ILE A 97 -3.00 15.90 8.76
CA ILE A 97 -1.95 16.16 9.76
C ILE A 97 -2.36 17.31 10.68
N THR A 98 -2.80 18.43 10.12
CA THR A 98 -3.25 19.59 10.90
C THR A 98 -4.49 19.27 11.74
N GLY A 99 -5.47 18.56 11.18
CA GLY A 99 -6.67 18.13 11.88
C GLY A 99 -6.38 17.19 13.06
N TYR A 100 -5.39 16.31 12.93
CA TYR A 100 -4.93 15.45 14.01
C TYR A 100 -4.31 16.24 15.16
N PHE A 101 -3.32 17.10 14.86
CA PHE A 101 -2.68 17.92 15.88
C PHE A 101 -3.67 18.88 16.57
N LEU A 102 -4.58 19.47 15.79
CA LEU A 102 -5.63 20.33 16.33
C LEU A 102 -6.57 19.55 17.26
N SER A 103 -6.93 18.33 16.89
CA SER A 103 -7.80 17.46 17.69
C SER A 103 -7.15 17.08 19.02
N ILE A 104 -5.88 16.66 19.01
CA ILE A 104 -5.13 16.39 20.25
C ILE A 104 -5.05 17.64 21.11
N TYR A 105 -4.66 18.77 20.52
CA TYR A 105 -4.54 20.03 21.24
C TYR A 105 -5.85 20.40 21.95
N LEU A 106 -6.98 20.30 21.24
CA LEU A 106 -8.30 20.55 21.79
C LEU A 106 -8.64 19.60 22.93
N ILE A 107 -8.45 18.30 22.76
CA ILE A 107 -8.73 17.28 23.80
C ILE A 107 -7.91 17.57 25.07
N THR A 108 -6.60 17.80 24.92
CA THR A 108 -5.68 17.98 26.06
C THR A 108 -5.92 19.29 26.81
N LYS A 109 -6.19 20.40 26.10
CA LYS A 109 -6.32 21.73 26.73
C LYS A 109 -7.74 22.07 27.19
N TYR A 110 -8.77 21.60 26.49
CA TYR A 110 -10.13 22.15 26.63
C TYR A 110 -11.17 21.16 27.17
N LYS A 111 -10.80 19.89 27.47
CA LYS A 111 -11.75 18.84 27.91
C LYS A 111 -13.04 18.85 27.08
N VAL A 112 -12.87 18.88 25.77
CA VAL A 112 -13.97 19.13 24.80
C VAL A 112 -15.03 18.03 24.84
N GLU A 113 -14.69 16.87 25.39
CA GLU A 113 -15.60 15.75 25.65
C GLU A 113 -16.80 16.16 26.49
N ASP A 114 -16.59 16.98 27.53
CA ASP A 114 -17.65 17.44 28.43
C ASP A 114 -18.47 18.59 27.83
N LYS A 115 -17.80 19.46 27.06
CA LYS A 115 -18.42 20.68 26.52
C LYS A 115 -19.24 20.42 25.25
N TYR A 116 -18.87 19.44 24.43
CA TYR A 116 -19.56 19.14 23.18
C TYR A 116 -19.76 17.63 22.95
N PRO A 117 -20.74 17.03 23.63
CA PRO A 117 -21.01 15.59 23.52
C PRO A 117 -21.45 15.13 22.12
N LYS A 118 -21.92 16.06 21.26
CA LYS A 118 -22.30 15.75 19.88
C LYS A 118 -21.11 15.37 18.99
N PHE A 119 -19.92 15.91 19.26
CA PHE A 119 -18.71 15.63 18.47
C PHE A 119 -17.84 14.52 19.08
N LEU A 120 -18.33 13.87 20.14
CA LEU A 120 -17.60 12.87 20.91
C LEU A 120 -17.18 11.66 20.05
N LYS A 121 -17.95 11.31 19.02
CA LYS A 121 -17.55 10.28 18.02
C LYS A 121 -16.34 10.70 17.18
N MET A 122 -16.29 11.97 16.75
CA MET A 122 -15.18 12.49 15.97
C MET A 122 -13.92 12.61 16.83
N ILE A 123 -14.09 13.09 18.07
CA ILE A 123 -13.03 13.18 19.08
C ILE A 123 -12.42 11.79 19.35
N LYS A 124 -13.26 10.78 19.63
CA LYS A 124 -12.80 9.39 19.86
C LYS A 124 -12.13 8.75 18.65
N TYR A 125 -12.47 9.17 17.43
CA TYR A 125 -11.80 8.69 16.23
C TYR A 125 -10.34 9.16 16.17
N PHE A 126 -10.09 10.43 16.51
CA PHE A 126 -8.75 10.99 16.54
C PHE A 126 -7.94 10.54 17.76
N ASP A 127 -8.58 10.37 18.91
CA ASP A 127 -7.92 9.84 20.13
C ASP A 127 -7.45 8.39 19.95
N LYS A 128 -8.22 7.57 19.23
CA LYS A 128 -7.85 6.18 18.91
C LYS A 128 -6.93 6.06 17.70
N SER A 129 -6.72 7.13 16.94
CA SER A 129 -5.82 7.10 15.79
C SER A 129 -4.39 6.93 16.28
N SER A 130 -3.69 5.93 15.76
CA SER A 130 -2.31 5.68 16.16
C SER A 130 -1.42 6.78 15.62
N ILE A 131 -0.55 7.34 16.47
CA ILE A 131 0.51 8.28 16.08
C ILE A 131 1.31 7.75 14.87
N PHE A 132 1.45 6.41 14.78
CA PHE A 132 2.04 5.71 13.65
C PHE A 132 1.40 6.04 12.30
N PHE A 133 0.07 6.12 12.23
CA PHE A 133 -0.64 6.46 10.99
C PHE A 133 -0.32 7.89 10.53
N VAL A 134 -0.23 8.82 11.48
CA VAL A 134 0.14 10.23 11.20
C VAL A 134 1.58 10.34 10.73
N ILE A 135 2.50 9.55 11.30
CA ILE A 135 3.89 9.49 10.82
C ILE A 135 3.94 9.03 9.36
N ILE A 136 3.16 8.00 8.98
CA ILE A 136 3.05 7.56 7.59
C ILE A 136 2.53 8.69 6.69
N GLU A 137 1.48 9.41 7.11
CA GLU A 137 0.94 10.53 6.33
C GLU A 137 1.94 11.68 6.18
N ILE A 138 2.75 11.96 7.20
CA ILE A 138 3.83 12.96 7.12
C ILE A 138 4.87 12.53 6.08
N ILE A 139 5.31 11.26 6.11
CA ILE A 139 6.27 10.73 5.14
C ILE A 139 5.70 10.79 3.72
N LEU A 140 4.44 10.39 3.55
CA LEU A 140 3.74 10.45 2.26
C LEU A 140 3.64 11.89 1.75
N CYS A 141 3.26 12.83 2.62
CA CYS A 141 3.15 14.25 2.30
C CYS A 141 4.49 14.83 1.83
N LEU A 142 5.57 14.55 2.57
CA LEU A 142 6.92 14.98 2.21
C LEU A 142 7.37 14.38 0.87
N PHE A 143 7.09 13.09 0.63
CA PHE A 143 7.40 12.45 -0.64
C PHE A 143 6.65 13.11 -1.81
N CYS A 144 5.35 13.34 -1.68
CA CYS A 144 4.56 14.02 -2.71
C CYS A 144 5.03 15.46 -2.94
N LEU A 145 5.41 16.19 -1.89
CA LEU A 145 6.01 17.52 -2.00
C LEU A 145 7.33 17.51 -2.77
N CYS A 146 8.23 16.56 -2.49
CA CYS A 146 9.47 16.41 -3.23
C CYS A 146 9.22 16.16 -4.73
N VAL A 147 8.26 15.28 -5.05
CA VAL A 147 7.87 15.02 -6.45
C VAL A 147 7.29 16.29 -7.09
N PHE A 148 6.46 17.03 -6.37
CA PHE A 148 5.87 18.28 -6.87
C PHE A 148 6.94 19.33 -7.18
N PHE A 149 7.90 19.55 -6.29
CA PHE A 149 9.02 20.48 -6.51
C PHE A 149 9.98 20.05 -7.62
N PHE A 150 10.09 18.75 -7.90
CA PHE A 150 10.91 18.26 -9.00
C PHE A 150 10.21 18.39 -10.36
N LEU A 151 8.88 18.31 -10.36
CA LEU A 151 8.08 18.28 -11.58
C LEU A 151 7.65 19.68 -12.06
N VAL A 152 7.64 20.67 -11.14
CA VAL A 152 7.41 22.10 -11.39
C VAL A 152 8.73 22.81 -11.63
#